data_AF-A0A6G3RZD4-F1
#
_entry.id   AF-A0A6G3RZD4-F1
#
_cell.length_a   1.000
_cell.length_b   1.000
_cell.length_c   1.000
_cell.angle_alpha   90.00
_cell.angle_beta   90.00
_cell.angle_gamma   90.00
#
_symmetry.space_group_name_H-M   'P 1'
#
loop_
_entity.id
_entity.type
_entity.pdbx_description
1 polymer ?
#
loop_
_entity_poly.entity_id
_entity_poly.type
_entity_poly.pdbx_seq_one_letter_code
_entity_poly.pdbx_strand_id
1 'polypeptide(L)'
;MHTNVEFVTVGSLCFTATADRPPLPVDEAAVRISRARDVSEGDLILAVANPQHPADYFNTPYTARPELFDPACGCGACELVDPADGESVVLSNGDPWDSCDPWPAYQLALIVPAALLPAAHRPDPEPNAGGPR
;
A
#
# COMPACT_ATOMS: atom_id res chain seq x y z
N MET A 1 -25.21 8.49 20.24
CA MET A 1 -23.89 9.07 19.95
C MET A 1 -23.69 8.92 18.46
N HIS A 2 -23.78 10.02 17.71
CA HIS A 2 -23.65 10.00 16.25
C HIS A 2 -22.16 10.01 15.93
N THR A 3 -21.65 8.88 15.44
CA THR A 3 -20.29 8.79 14.91
C THR A 3 -20.28 9.56 13.59
N ASN A 4 -19.59 10.70 13.55
CA ASN A 4 -19.34 11.42 12.30
C ASN A 4 -18.41 10.55 11.45
N VAL A 5 -18.95 9.97 10.38
CA VAL A 5 -18.17 9.29 9.35
C VAL A 5 -17.73 10.37 8.36
N GLU A 6 -16.44 10.68 8.34
CA GLU A 6 -15.88 11.50 7.27
C GLU A 6 -15.65 10.61 6.03
N PHE A 7 -16.15 11.08 4.89
CA PHE A 7 -16.01 10.38 3.62
C PHE A 7 -14.88 11.07 2.85
N VAL A 8 -13.83 10.31 2.52
CA VAL A 8 -12.87 10.78 1.53
C VAL A 8 -13.40 10.35 0.17
N THR A 9 -13.98 11.31 -0.54
CA THR A 9 -14.50 11.09 -1.89
C THR A 9 -13.41 11.45 -2.90
N VAL A 10 -12.92 10.45 -3.63
CA VAL A 10 -12.08 10.69 -4.82
C VAL A 10 -12.84 10.13 -6.02
N GLY A 11 -13.60 10.98 -6.70
CA GLY A 11 -14.49 10.57 -7.80
C GLY A 11 -15.77 9.86 -7.30
N SER A 12 -16.13 8.72 -7.89
CA SER A 12 -17.35 7.95 -7.52
C SER A 12 -17.09 6.85 -6.49
N LEU A 13 -15.89 6.76 -5.93
CA LEU A 13 -15.51 5.78 -4.92
C LEU A 13 -15.58 6.46 -3.55
N CYS A 14 -16.49 5.99 -2.69
CA CYS A 14 -16.58 6.45 -1.31
C CYS A 14 -15.65 5.62 -0.44
N PHE A 15 -14.58 6.24 0.06
CA PHE A 15 -13.81 5.69 1.17
C PHE A 15 -14.54 6.08 2.44
N THR A 16 -15.07 5.09 3.15
CA THR A 16 -15.48 5.32 4.53
C THR A 16 -14.20 5.39 5.35
N ALA A 17 -13.80 6.59 5.78
CA ALA A 17 -12.80 6.69 6.83
C ALA A 17 -13.53 6.23 8.10
N THR A 18 -13.37 4.95 8.44
CA THR A 18 -13.83 4.47 9.74
C THR A 18 -13.02 5.17 10.83
N ALA A 19 -13.63 5.33 12.01
CA ALA A 19 -13.08 6.07 13.14
C ALA A 19 -11.79 5.45 13.76
N ASP A 20 -11.21 4.43 13.12
CA ASP A 20 -10.05 3.66 13.61
C ASP A 20 -8.80 3.83 12.73
N ARG A 21 -8.77 4.86 11.86
CA ARG A 21 -7.59 5.19 11.06
C ARG A 21 -6.51 5.83 11.95
N PRO A 22 -5.26 5.34 11.95
CA PRO A 22 -4.16 6.07 12.59
C PRO A 22 -3.98 7.47 11.96
N PRO A 23 -3.50 8.48 12.71
CA PRO A 23 -3.21 9.79 12.16
C PRO A 23 -2.31 9.66 10.93
N LEU A 24 -2.70 10.26 9.81
CA LEU A 24 -1.88 10.22 8.61
C LEU A 24 -0.60 11.03 8.87
N PRO A 25 0.58 10.51 8.48
CA PRO A 25 1.83 11.24 8.60
C PRO A 25 1.96 12.38 7.57
N VAL A 26 0.95 12.59 6.73
CA VAL A 26 0.95 13.51 5.59
C VAL A 26 -0.37 14.27 5.46
N ASP A 27 -0.37 15.31 4.63
CA ASP A 27 -1.59 16.01 4.19
C ASP A 27 -2.51 15.05 3.41
N GLU A 28 -3.79 15.00 3.78
CA GLU A 28 -4.82 14.23 3.07
C GLU A 28 -4.92 14.61 1.60
N ALA A 29 -4.63 15.87 1.24
CA ALA A 29 -4.60 16.33 -0.14
C ALA A 29 -3.52 15.64 -0.99
N ALA A 30 -2.54 14.97 -0.38
CA ALA A 30 -1.52 14.18 -1.08
C ALA A 30 -1.94 12.73 -1.34
N VAL A 31 -3.02 12.25 -0.70
CA VAL A 31 -3.49 10.87 -0.83
C VAL A 31 -4.07 10.63 -2.23
N ARG A 32 -3.71 9.50 -2.83
CA ARG A 32 -4.18 9.05 -4.14
C ARG A 32 -4.66 7.62 -4.05
N ILE A 33 -5.53 7.24 -4.98
CA ILE A 33 -5.91 5.85 -5.18
C ILE A 33 -5.12 5.36 -6.38
N SER A 34 -4.44 4.25 -6.20
CA SER A 34 -3.76 3.52 -7.28
C SER A 34 -4.29 2.09 -7.33
N ARG A 35 -4.14 1.42 -8.48
CA ARG A 35 -4.23 -0.04 -8.50
C ARG A 35 -2.91 -0.60 -7.95
N ALA A 36 -2.94 -1.78 -7.35
CA ALA A 36 -1.73 -2.41 -6.82
C ALA A 36 -0.61 -2.48 -7.87
N ARG A 37 -0.94 -2.82 -9.13
CA ARG A 37 0.04 -2.87 -10.24
C ARG A 37 0.63 -1.52 -10.65
N ASP A 38 -0.03 -0.42 -10.29
CA ASP A 38 0.35 0.94 -10.66
C ASP A 38 1.05 1.66 -9.48
N VAL A 39 1.23 0.97 -8.34
CA VAL A 39 2.02 1.47 -7.20
C VAL A 39 3.49 1.50 -7.59
N SER A 40 4.16 2.62 -7.32
CA SER A 40 5.57 2.81 -7.61
C SER A 40 6.43 2.59 -6.36
N GLU A 41 7.68 2.21 -6.57
CA GLU A 41 8.68 2.17 -5.51
C GLU A 41 8.75 3.51 -4.78
N GLY A 42 8.74 3.46 -3.44
CA GLY A 42 8.79 4.65 -2.60
C GLY A 42 7.44 5.27 -2.26
N ASP A 43 6.34 4.84 -2.90
CA ASP A 43 4.99 5.27 -2.51
C ASP A 43 4.68 4.79 -1.09
N LEU A 44 4.03 5.62 -0.27
CA LEU A 44 3.62 5.22 1.07
C LEU A 44 2.23 4.59 1.00
N ILE A 45 2.10 3.31 1.34
CA ILE A 45 0.84 2.57 1.36
C ILE A 45 0.16 2.80 2.70
N LEU A 46 -1.08 3.30 2.65
CA LEU A 46 -1.90 3.63 3.83
C LEU A 46 -2.96 2.56 4.11
N ALA A 47 -3.54 2.01 3.05
CA ALA A 47 -4.63 1.05 3.11
C ALA A 47 -4.78 0.32 1.78
N VAL A 48 -5.41 -0.83 1.84
CA VAL A 48 -6.00 -1.49 0.66
C VAL A 48 -7.51 -1.36 0.70
N ALA A 49 -8.13 -1.28 -0.47
CA ALA A 49 -9.55 -1.13 -0.60
C ALA A 49 -10.09 -2.04 -1.69
N ASN A 50 -11.18 -2.71 -1.36
CA ASN A 50 -12.01 -3.41 -2.32
C ASN A 50 -13.19 -2.48 -2.70
N PRO A 51 -13.60 -2.35 -3.98
CA PRO A 51 -14.77 -1.56 -4.37
C PRO A 51 -16.08 -1.90 -3.62
N GLN A 52 -16.19 -3.11 -3.05
CA GLN A 52 -17.34 -3.60 -2.30
C GLN A 52 -17.19 -3.46 -0.78
N HIS A 53 -16.02 -3.10 -0.25
CA HIS A 53 -15.75 -3.02 1.20
C HIS A 53 -15.09 -1.69 1.59
N PRO A 54 -15.24 -1.24 2.86
CA PRO A 54 -14.43 -0.17 3.42
C PRO A 54 -12.93 -0.44 3.22
N ALA A 55 -12.13 0.62 3.16
CA ALA A 55 -10.68 0.46 3.10
C ALA A 55 -10.16 -0.06 4.45
N ASP A 56 -9.32 -1.09 4.39
CA ASP A 56 -8.63 -1.63 5.55
C ASP A 56 -7.31 -0.88 5.71
N TYR A 57 -7.32 0.08 6.64
CA TYR A 57 -6.13 0.87 6.95
C TYR A 57 -5.10 0.04 7.70
N PHE A 58 -3.85 0.15 7.27
CA PHE A 58 -2.75 -0.46 7.99
C PHE A 58 -2.45 0.35 9.25
N ASN A 59 -2.25 -0.35 10.38
CA ASN A 59 -1.83 0.26 11.64
C ASN A 59 -0.49 1.00 11.52
N THR A 60 0.35 0.56 10.58
CA THR A 60 1.62 1.19 10.25
C THR A 60 1.71 1.28 8.74
N PRO A 61 1.56 2.48 8.16
CA PRO A 61 1.86 2.70 6.75
C PRO A 61 3.29 2.27 6.41
N TYR A 62 3.48 1.70 5.23
CA TYR A 62 4.79 1.20 4.80
C TYR A 62 5.13 1.67 3.39
N THR A 63 6.43 1.74 3.12
CA THR A 63 6.94 2.16 1.81
C THR A 63 6.87 0.99 0.85
N ALA A 64 6.22 1.20 -0.30
CA ALA A 64 6.14 0.22 -1.35
C ALA A 64 7.52 -0.10 -1.93
N ARG A 65 7.77 -1.39 -2.12
CA ARG A 65 8.89 -1.96 -2.87
C ARG A 65 8.32 -3.00 -3.82
N PRO A 66 7.69 -2.57 -4.93
CA PRO A 66 6.94 -3.49 -5.77
C PRO A 66 7.83 -4.51 -6.44
N GLU A 67 7.41 -5.77 -6.42
CA GLU A 67 8.08 -6.90 -7.07
C GLU A 67 7.08 -7.72 -7.89
N LEU A 68 7.59 -8.49 -8.85
CA LEU A 68 6.79 -9.49 -9.54
C LEU A 68 6.40 -10.59 -8.55
N PHE A 69 5.16 -11.04 -8.62
CA PHE A 69 4.70 -12.16 -7.82
C PHE A 69 5.38 -13.47 -8.23
N ASP A 70 6.08 -14.09 -7.29
CA ASP A 70 6.65 -15.43 -7.43
C ASP A 70 6.00 -16.39 -6.42
N PRO A 71 5.13 -17.33 -6.85
CA PRO A 71 4.51 -18.29 -5.95
C PRO A 71 5.52 -19.29 -5.36
N ALA A 72 6.73 -19.40 -5.90
CA ALA A 72 7.77 -20.30 -5.42
C ALA A 72 8.70 -19.69 -4.35
N CYS A 73 8.48 -18.44 -3.94
CA CYS A 73 9.35 -17.73 -2.99
C CYS A 73 9.43 -18.37 -1.58
N GLY A 74 8.47 -19.24 -1.22
CA GLY A 74 8.45 -19.97 0.05
C GLY A 74 8.01 -19.15 1.26
N CYS A 75 7.57 -17.89 1.07
CA CYS A 75 7.13 -16.97 2.13
C CYS A 75 5.78 -17.39 2.77
N GLY A 76 5.00 -18.26 2.09
CA GLY A 76 3.69 -18.74 2.54
C GLY A 76 2.51 -17.80 2.24
N ALA A 77 2.73 -16.50 2.06
CA ALA A 77 1.65 -15.55 1.75
C ALA A 77 0.96 -15.81 0.40
N CYS A 78 1.63 -16.50 -0.53
CA CYS A 78 1.02 -16.92 -1.79
C CYS A 78 -0.17 -17.88 -1.60
N GLU A 79 -0.27 -18.58 -0.47
CA GLU A 79 -1.41 -19.45 -0.13
C GLU A 79 -2.70 -18.66 0.14
N LEU A 80 -2.59 -17.34 0.37
CA LEU A 80 -3.73 -16.44 0.63
C LEU A 80 -4.28 -15.79 -0.65
N VAL A 81 -3.61 -15.97 -1.79
CA VAL A 81 -4.01 -15.41 -3.09
C VAL A 81 -5.04 -16.32 -3.74
N ASP A 82 -6.18 -15.75 -4.17
CA ASP A 82 -7.17 -16.49 -4.97
C ASP A 82 -6.78 -16.46 -6.47
N PRO A 83 -6.54 -17.62 -7.11
CA PRO A 83 -6.27 -17.67 -8.55
C PRO A 83 -7.39 -17.07 -9.43
N ALA A 84 -8.63 -16.99 -8.92
CA ALA A 84 -9.75 -16.37 -9.64
C ALA A 84 -9.58 -14.85 -9.82
N ASP A 85 -8.76 -14.21 -8.99
CA ASP A 85 -8.46 -12.78 -9.07
C ASP A 85 -7.46 -12.44 -10.20
N GLY A 86 -6.83 -13.46 -10.79
CA GLY A 86 -5.93 -13.31 -11.94
C GLY A 86 -4.51 -12.89 -11.55
N GLU A 87 -4.00 -11.85 -12.20
CA GLU A 87 -2.63 -11.36 -11.97
C GLU A 87 -2.47 -10.81 -10.54
N SER A 88 -1.37 -11.15 -9.89
CA SER A 88 -0.99 -10.62 -8.58
C SER A 88 0.36 -9.92 -8.66
N VAL A 89 0.54 -8.90 -7.80
CA VAL A 89 1.79 -8.17 -7.62
C VAL A 89 2.17 -8.18 -6.15
N VAL A 90 3.45 -8.05 -5.84
CA VAL A 90 3.91 -7.87 -4.47
C VAL A 90 4.11 -6.38 -4.24
N LEU A 91 3.47 -5.80 -3.21
CA LEU A 91 3.63 -4.38 -2.88
C LEU A 91 4.85 -4.10 -2.00
N SER A 92 5.26 -5.08 -1.19
CA SER A 92 6.50 -5.08 -0.42
C SER A 92 6.92 -6.51 -0.08
N ASN A 93 8.21 -6.70 0.16
CA ASN A 93 8.80 -7.97 0.56
C ASN A 93 9.72 -7.76 1.77
N GLY A 94 9.35 -8.31 2.93
CA GLY A 94 10.17 -8.27 4.14
C GLY A 94 9.96 -7.07 5.10
N ASP A 95 9.24 -6.03 4.69
CA ASP A 95 8.85 -4.91 5.56
C ASP A 95 7.41 -4.45 5.23
N PRO A 96 6.50 -4.36 6.22
CA PRO A 96 6.69 -4.53 7.67
C PRO A 96 6.60 -5.98 8.17
N TRP A 97 6.37 -6.95 7.28
CA TRP A 97 6.22 -8.37 7.64
C TRP A 97 7.41 -9.20 7.17
N ASP A 98 7.72 -10.29 7.86
CA ASP A 98 8.67 -11.32 7.39
C ASP A 98 8.02 -12.23 6.32
N SER A 99 7.35 -11.59 5.36
CA SER A 99 6.67 -12.23 4.24
C SER A 99 6.52 -11.24 3.10
N CYS A 100 6.25 -11.79 1.92
CA CYS A 100 5.77 -11.04 0.79
C CYS A 100 4.33 -10.54 1.04
N ASP A 101 3.98 -9.40 0.45
CA ASP A 101 2.66 -8.77 0.53
C ASP A 101 1.96 -8.81 -0.84
N PRO A 102 1.42 -9.97 -1.27
CA PRO A 102 0.79 -10.13 -2.57
C PRO A 102 -0.63 -9.57 -2.59
N TRP A 103 -0.96 -8.85 -3.64
CA TRP A 103 -2.29 -8.32 -3.91
C TRP A 103 -2.71 -8.58 -5.35
N PRO A 104 -4.02 -8.79 -5.61
CA PRO A 104 -4.53 -8.77 -6.97
C PRO A 104 -4.14 -7.46 -7.67
N ALA A 105 -3.67 -7.55 -8.91
CA ALA A 105 -3.15 -6.41 -9.67
C ALA A 105 -4.18 -5.28 -9.85
N TYR A 106 -5.48 -5.61 -9.83
CA TYR A 106 -6.57 -4.65 -9.94
C TYR A 106 -6.98 -4.03 -8.60
N GLN A 107 -6.57 -4.60 -7.46
CA GLN A 107 -6.95 -4.16 -6.13
C GLN A 107 -6.57 -2.70 -5.94
N LEU A 108 -7.44 -1.91 -5.30
CA LEU A 108 -7.14 -0.50 -5.05
C LEU A 108 -6.31 -0.34 -3.77
N ALA A 109 -5.35 0.57 -3.80
CA ALA A 109 -4.56 0.98 -2.65
C ALA A 109 -4.68 2.49 -2.47
N LEU A 110 -4.79 2.93 -1.21
CA LEU A 110 -4.58 4.32 -0.85
C LEU A 110 -3.10 4.52 -0.64
N ILE A 111 -2.52 5.42 -1.43
CA ILE A 111 -1.11 5.73 -1.39
C ILE A 111 -0.86 7.22 -1.20
N VAL A 112 0.34 7.56 -0.76
CA VAL A 112 0.91 8.89 -0.94
C VAL A 112 2.05 8.73 -1.93
N PRO A 113 1.98 9.36 -3.12
CA PRO A 113 3.04 9.26 -4.10
C PRO A 113 4.38 9.71 -3.51
N ALA A 114 5.46 8.97 -3.80
CA ALA A 114 6.80 9.25 -3.28
C ALA A 114 7.25 10.71 -3.51
N ALA A 115 6.88 11.27 -4.66
CA ALA A 115 7.17 12.65 -5.05
C ALA A 115 6.52 13.71 -4.14
N LEU A 116 5.43 13.35 -3.45
CA LEU A 116 4.69 14.22 -2.54
C LEU A 116 5.04 13.98 -1.07
N LEU A 117 5.86 12.97 -0.75
CA LEU A 117 6.31 12.70 0.60
C LEU A 117 7.31 13.78 1.07
N PRO A 118 7.17 14.25 2.33
CA PRO A 118 8.20 15.04 2.99
C PRO A 118 9.55 14.30 2.97
N ALA A 119 10.66 15.03 2.91
CA ALA A 119 11.99 14.43 2.85
C ALA A 119 12.29 13.45 3.99
N ALA A 120 11.67 13.63 5.17
CA ALA A 120 11.80 12.74 6.32
C ALA A 120 11.12 11.36 6.16
N HIS A 121 10.26 11.20 5.15
CA HIS A 121 9.53 9.95 4.85
C HIS A 121 9.94 9.32 3.52
N ARG A 122 10.92 9.90 2.82
CA ARG A 122 11.51 9.22 1.67
C ARG A 122 12.41 8.11 2.19
N PRO A 123 12.39 6.91 1.58
CA PRO A 123 13.44 5.94 1.85
C PRO A 123 14.78 6.63 1.59
N ASP A 124 15.73 6.50 2.53
CA ASP A 124 17.10 6.93 2.29
C ASP A 124 17.54 6.32 0.95
N PRO A 125 18.19 7.07 0.05
CA PRO A 125 18.81 6.46 -1.11
C PRO A 125 19.70 5.35 -0.58
N GLU A 126 19.43 4.12 -1.01
CA GLU A 126 20.19 2.94 -0.63
C GLU A 126 21.67 3.33 -0.65
N PRO A 127 22.44 3.15 0.45
CA PRO A 127 23.83 3.52 0.43
C PRO A 127 24.42 2.75 -0.75
N ASN A 128 24.87 3.49 -1.77
CA ASN A 128 25.55 2.94 -2.94
C ASN A 128 26.33 1.72 -2.48
N ALA A 129 26.10 0.56 -3.10
CA ALA A 129 26.93 -0.62 -2.92
C ALA A 129 28.34 -0.35 -3.46
N GLY A 130 29.01 0.66 -2.92
CA GLY A 130 30.44 0.87 -2.92
C GLY A 130 31.02 -0.04 -1.85
N GLY A 131 31.00 -1.34 -2.14
CA GLY A 131 31.93 -2.28 -1.53
C GLY A 131 33.29 -2.16 -2.22
N PRO A 132 34.42 -2.09 -1.49
CA PRO A 132 35.73 -1.80 -2.05
C PRO A 132 36.44 -3.03 -2.66
N ARG A 133 37.20 -2.73 -3.72
CA ARG A 133 38.27 -3.46 -4.43
C ARG A 133 37.88 -4.41 -5.55
#